data_AF-A0A453CBA8-F1
#
_entry.id   AF-A0A453CBA8-F1
#
_cell.length_a   1.000
_cell.length_b   1.000
_cell.length_c   1.000
_cell.angle_alpha   90.00
_cell.angle_beta   90.00
_cell.angle_gamma   90.00
#
_symmetry.space_group_name_H-M   'P 1'
#
loop_
_entity.id
_entity.type
_entity.pdbx_description
1 polymer ?
#
loop_
_entity_poly.entity_id
_entity_poly.type
_entity_poly.pdbx_seq_one_letter_code
_entity_poly.pdbx_strand_id
1 'polypeptide(L)'
;MNNQHKYVQFYFYMQVILTGFMYLNREKTSHWKLKDINSTEQRSGGNCPLTPHEVGMFLRAMGYTKSTWIYIAAGEIYGGDKYISKLRSYFPNLVSKEVLATKEELEKFKNHASQVAALDYIISVESDVFIPSHSGNMARAVEGHRRFLGHRKTLTPDRRGLVELFGLLEKGELTEGPKLSSLVTKMHKYRQGAPRKRYASLPGSKGRTRLRTEESFYENPFPECICLTGKH
;
A
#
# COMPACT_ATOMS: atom_id res chain seq x y z
N MET A 1 -3.08 -19.20 12.68
CA MET A 1 -3.14 -17.74 12.87
C MET A 1 -4.58 -17.39 13.18
N ASN A 2 -4.89 -16.95 14.41
CA ASN A 2 -6.25 -16.53 14.76
C ASN A 2 -6.65 -15.32 13.91
N ASN A 3 -7.63 -15.50 13.02
CA ASN A 3 -8.21 -14.44 12.19
C ASN A 3 -9.13 -13.54 13.04
N GLN A 4 -8.53 -12.75 13.94
CA GLN A 4 -9.24 -11.73 14.72
C GLN A 4 -9.34 -10.37 14.03
N HIS A 5 -8.72 -10.20 12.85
CA HIS A 5 -8.77 -8.93 12.12
C HIS A 5 -10.13 -8.75 11.45
N LYS A 6 -10.93 -7.81 11.95
CA LYS A 6 -12.26 -7.48 11.43
C LYS A 6 -12.18 -6.42 10.34
N TYR A 7 -11.15 -5.56 10.38
CA TYR A 7 -10.99 -4.41 9.50
C TYR A 7 -9.59 -4.34 8.86
N VAL A 8 -9.55 -4.50 7.54
CA VAL A 8 -8.33 -4.34 6.75
C VAL A 8 -8.40 -3.02 5.99
N GLN A 9 -7.44 -2.14 6.22
CA GLN A 9 -7.25 -0.96 5.40
C GLN A 9 -6.44 -1.31 4.17
N PHE A 10 -6.97 -1.02 2.99
CA PHE A 10 -6.19 -1.01 1.76
C PHE A 10 -6.05 0.43 1.24
N TYR A 11 -4.82 0.91 1.24
CA TYR A 11 -4.50 2.24 0.72
C TYR A 11 -4.13 2.13 -0.75
N PHE A 12 -5.04 2.57 -1.62
CA PHE A 12 -4.74 2.73 -3.04
C PHE A 12 -4.10 4.10 -3.26
N TYR A 13 -2.79 4.10 -3.43
CA TYR A 13 -2.18 5.20 -4.17
C TYR A 13 -2.38 4.94 -5.67
N MET A 14 -3.48 5.45 -6.21
CA MET A 14 -3.62 5.63 -7.65
C MET A 14 -2.82 6.87 -8.05
N GLN A 15 -1.50 6.74 -8.09
CA GLN A 15 -0.80 7.53 -9.10
C GLN A 15 -1.15 6.88 -10.43
N VAL A 16 -1.78 7.66 -11.29
CA VAL A 16 -2.19 7.34 -12.66
C VAL A 16 -0.96 6.95 -13.49
N ILE A 17 -0.31 5.82 -13.20
CA ILE A 17 0.86 5.40 -13.97
C ILE A 17 0.42 4.81 -15.32
N LEU A 18 -0.87 4.53 -15.51
CA LEU A 18 -1.31 3.73 -16.67
C LEU A 18 -2.39 4.32 -17.57
N THR A 19 -2.79 5.59 -17.46
CA THR A 19 -3.65 6.19 -18.52
C THR A 19 -3.53 7.68 -18.70
N GLY A 20 -3.44 8.09 -19.98
CA GLY A 20 -3.83 9.37 -20.60
C GLY A 20 -3.54 10.67 -19.83
N PHE A 21 -4.18 10.86 -18.68
CA PHE A 21 -4.11 12.07 -17.87
C PHE A 21 -2.72 12.37 -17.31
N MET A 22 -1.98 11.35 -16.85
CA MET A 22 -0.59 11.55 -16.39
C MET A 22 0.41 11.61 -17.55
N TYR A 23 0.11 10.98 -18.69
CA TYR A 23 0.88 11.11 -19.93
C TYR A 23 0.83 12.56 -20.44
N LEU A 24 -0.38 13.13 -20.56
CA LEU A 24 -0.59 14.51 -21.01
C LEU A 24 0.02 15.55 -20.07
N ASN A 25 -0.04 15.33 -18.76
CA ASN A 25 0.60 16.23 -17.79
C ASN A 25 2.13 16.10 -17.80
N ARG A 26 2.69 14.90 -18.00
CA ARG A 26 4.15 14.66 -18.13
C ARG A 26 4.77 15.35 -19.32
N GLU A 27 4.14 15.27 -20.49
CA GLU A 27 4.64 15.97 -21.67
C GLU A 27 4.64 17.48 -21.48
N LYS A 28 3.63 18.02 -20.78
CA LYS A 28 3.50 19.45 -20.49
C LYS A 28 4.41 19.96 -19.37
N THR A 29 4.86 19.10 -18.45
CA THR A 29 5.73 19.53 -17.33
C THR A 29 7.22 19.35 -17.66
N SER A 30 7.89 20.47 -17.92
CA SER A 30 9.31 20.52 -18.29
C SER A 30 10.28 19.89 -17.28
N HIS A 31 9.91 19.86 -15.99
CA HIS A 31 10.78 19.36 -14.91
C HIS A 31 10.62 17.84 -14.65
N TRP A 32 9.73 17.15 -15.36
CA TRP A 32 9.65 15.69 -15.28
C TRP A 32 10.82 15.06 -16.06
N LYS A 33 11.71 14.39 -15.32
CA LYS A 33 12.95 13.83 -15.86
C LYS A 33 12.75 12.59 -16.74
N LEU A 34 11.65 11.85 -16.52
CA LEU A 34 11.31 10.63 -17.26
C LEU A 34 10.05 10.89 -18.07
N LYS A 35 10.23 11.03 -19.39
CA LYS A 35 9.15 11.29 -20.35
C LYS A 35 8.64 9.98 -20.96
N ASP A 36 9.54 9.10 -21.37
CA ASP A 36 9.22 7.75 -21.83
C ASP A 36 9.30 6.74 -20.68
N ILE A 37 8.20 6.03 -20.44
CA ILE A 37 8.12 4.97 -19.44
C ILE A 37 7.62 3.69 -20.12
N ASN A 38 8.47 2.67 -20.15
CA ASN A 38 8.05 1.32 -20.51
C ASN A 38 7.20 0.73 -19.37
N SER A 39 5.89 0.70 -19.56
CA SER A 39 4.93 0.21 -18.56
C SER A 39 5.16 -1.25 -18.19
N THR A 40 5.55 -2.08 -19.15
CA THR A 40 5.85 -3.50 -18.95
C THR A 40 7.07 -3.67 -18.04
N GLU A 41 8.14 -2.93 -18.28
CA GLU A 41 9.33 -2.96 -17.42
C GLU A 41 9.03 -2.46 -16.01
N GLN A 42 8.28 -1.37 -15.86
CA GLN A 42 7.88 -0.87 -14.54
C GLN A 42 7.01 -1.87 -13.78
N ARG A 43 6.13 -2.57 -14.49
CA ARG A 43 5.27 -3.62 -13.93
C ARG A 43 6.12 -4.81 -13.46
N SER A 44 6.99 -5.34 -14.33
CA SER A 44 7.89 -6.46 -14.00
C SER A 44 8.89 -6.10 -12.89
N GLY A 45 9.29 -4.83 -12.79
CA GLY A 45 10.13 -4.32 -11.70
C GLY A 45 9.40 -4.15 -10.36
N GLY A 46 8.07 -4.33 -10.32
CA GLY A 46 7.26 -4.11 -9.11
C GLY A 46 7.08 -2.63 -8.75
N ASN A 47 7.31 -1.71 -9.69
CA ASN A 47 7.16 -0.27 -9.46
C ASN A 47 5.71 0.20 -9.61
N CYS A 48 4.91 -0.52 -10.39
CA CYS A 48 3.47 -0.28 -10.50
C CYS A 48 2.73 -0.69 -9.22
N PRO A 49 1.66 0.03 -8.81
CA PRO A 49 0.76 -0.44 -7.76
C PRO A 49 -0.01 -1.68 -8.20
N LEU A 50 -0.52 -2.45 -7.24
CA LEU A 50 -1.42 -3.58 -7.52
C LEU A 50 -2.78 -3.07 -8.03
N THR A 51 -3.36 -3.80 -8.99
CA THR A 51 -4.74 -3.53 -9.44
C THR A 51 -5.76 -4.00 -8.40
N PRO A 52 -7.00 -3.47 -8.33
CA PRO A 52 -8.00 -3.95 -7.37
C PRO A 52 -8.27 -5.47 -7.44
N HIS A 53 -8.12 -6.07 -8.62
CA HIS A 53 -8.22 -7.52 -8.79
C HIS A 53 -7.05 -8.26 -8.12
N GLU A 54 -5.82 -7.80 -8.34
CA GLU A 54 -4.61 -8.35 -7.71
C GLU A 54 -4.63 -8.18 -6.18
N VAL A 55 -5.20 -7.07 -5.71
CA VAL A 55 -5.44 -6.86 -4.28
C VAL A 55 -6.38 -7.94 -3.74
N GLY A 56 -7.48 -8.21 -4.44
CA GLY A 56 -8.40 -9.29 -4.08
C GLY A 56 -7.71 -10.65 -3.97
N MET A 57 -6.97 -11.04 -5.01
CA MET A 57 -6.19 -12.30 -5.02
C MET A 57 -5.17 -12.35 -3.89
N PHE A 58 -4.42 -11.26 -3.68
CA PHE A 58 -3.42 -11.17 -2.63
C PHE A 58 -4.02 -11.38 -1.23
N LEU A 59 -5.11 -10.67 -0.91
CA LEU A 59 -5.76 -10.77 0.40
C LEU A 59 -6.34 -12.17 0.63
N ARG A 60 -6.94 -12.77 -0.40
CA ARG A 60 -7.43 -14.16 -0.32
C ARG A 60 -6.28 -15.14 -0.06
N ALA A 61 -5.17 -14.99 -0.77
CA ALA A 61 -3.97 -15.82 -0.60
C ALA A 61 -3.30 -15.63 0.78
N MET A 62 -3.45 -14.45 1.39
CA MET A 62 -3.04 -14.17 2.78
C MET A 62 -3.99 -14.74 3.84
N GLY A 63 -5.12 -15.32 3.44
CA GLY A 63 -6.08 -15.98 4.34
C GLY A 63 -7.24 -15.10 4.82
N TYR A 64 -7.46 -13.92 4.23
CA TYR A 64 -8.64 -13.11 4.55
C TYR A 64 -9.91 -13.71 3.91
N THR A 65 -11.02 -13.61 4.64
CA THR A 65 -12.30 -14.20 4.25
C THR A 65 -13.18 -13.18 3.56
N LYS A 66 -14.20 -13.63 2.82
CA LYS A 66 -15.16 -12.73 2.16
C LYS A 66 -15.87 -11.78 3.14
N SER A 67 -15.97 -12.17 4.41
CA SER A 67 -16.57 -11.35 5.48
C SER A 67 -15.69 -10.21 5.98
N THR A 68 -14.40 -10.15 5.61
CA THR A 68 -13.49 -9.09 6.02
C THR A 68 -13.97 -7.74 5.50
N TRP A 69 -14.07 -6.75 6.39
CA TRP A 69 -14.33 -5.37 5.99
C TRP A 69 -13.07 -4.74 5.43
N ILE A 70 -13.18 -4.15 4.25
CA ILE A 70 -12.09 -3.44 3.60
C ILE A 70 -12.48 -1.97 3.47
N TYR A 71 -11.71 -1.11 4.11
CA TYR A 71 -11.78 0.31 3.80
C TYR A 71 -10.77 0.65 2.70
N ILE A 72 -11.24 1.41 1.72
CA ILE A 72 -10.50 1.85 0.55
C ILE A 72 -10.13 3.32 0.74
N ALA A 73 -8.87 3.58 1.09
CA ALA A 73 -8.31 4.92 1.05
C ALA A 73 -7.82 5.19 -0.37
N ALA A 74 -8.63 5.88 -1.15
CA ALA A 74 -8.32 6.26 -2.52
C ALA A 74 -8.95 7.62 -2.86
N GLY A 75 -8.34 8.31 -3.84
CA GLY A 75 -9.08 9.28 -4.65
C GLY A 75 -9.97 8.57 -5.67
N GLU A 76 -10.30 9.24 -6.77
CA GLU A 76 -10.98 8.57 -7.89
C GLU A 76 -10.16 7.37 -8.38
N ILE A 77 -10.81 6.20 -8.40
CA ILE A 77 -10.20 4.96 -8.83
C ILE A 77 -10.34 4.90 -10.35
N TYR A 78 -9.21 4.74 -11.04
CA TYR A 78 -9.17 4.64 -12.49
C TYR A 78 -10.08 3.52 -13.00
N GLY A 79 -10.92 3.86 -13.99
CA GLY A 79 -11.95 3.00 -14.54
C GLY A 79 -13.08 2.65 -13.55
N GLY A 80 -13.15 3.32 -12.41
CA GLY A 80 -14.26 3.33 -11.46
C GLY A 80 -14.76 1.94 -11.07
N ASP A 81 -16.08 1.77 -11.13
CA ASP A 81 -16.78 0.55 -10.73
C ASP A 81 -16.33 -0.70 -11.50
N LYS A 82 -15.84 -0.55 -12.74
CA LYS A 82 -15.35 -1.69 -13.53
C LYS A 82 -14.18 -2.40 -12.84
N TYR A 83 -13.27 -1.66 -12.21
CA TYR A 83 -12.14 -2.27 -11.50
C TYR A 83 -12.50 -2.60 -10.06
N ILE A 84 -13.30 -1.77 -9.39
CA ILE A 84 -13.72 -2.03 -8.01
C ILE A 84 -14.62 -3.25 -7.89
N SER A 85 -15.47 -3.53 -8.88
CA SER A 85 -16.31 -4.74 -8.90
C SER A 85 -15.49 -6.02 -8.82
N LYS A 86 -14.27 -6.05 -9.38
CA LYS A 86 -13.34 -7.19 -9.26
C LYS A 86 -12.81 -7.38 -7.85
N LEU A 87 -12.61 -6.31 -7.08
CA LEU A 87 -12.26 -6.44 -5.66
C LEU A 87 -13.49 -6.84 -4.85
N ARG A 88 -14.65 -6.28 -5.19
CA ARG A 88 -15.94 -6.54 -4.52
C ARG A 88 -16.38 -8.00 -4.63
N SER A 89 -16.04 -8.68 -5.73
CA SER A 89 -16.33 -10.12 -5.89
C SER A 89 -15.56 -11.00 -4.88
N TYR A 90 -14.37 -10.57 -4.44
CA TYR A 90 -13.62 -11.23 -3.38
C TYR A 90 -14.09 -10.79 -1.99
N PHE A 91 -14.38 -9.50 -1.81
CA PHE A 91 -14.76 -8.90 -0.53
C PHE A 91 -15.95 -7.96 -0.73
N PRO A 92 -17.19 -8.41 -0.46
CA PRO A 92 -18.39 -7.57 -0.63
C PRO A 92 -18.42 -6.34 0.29
N ASN A 93 -17.79 -6.43 1.47
CA ASN A 93 -17.80 -5.41 2.52
C ASN A 93 -16.76 -4.31 2.27
N LEU A 94 -16.87 -3.62 1.13
CA LEU A 94 -16.02 -2.47 0.78
C LEU A 94 -16.67 -1.16 1.23
N VAL A 95 -15.91 -0.37 1.99
CA VAL A 95 -16.30 0.97 2.44
C VAL A 95 -15.24 2.01 2.07
N SER A 96 -15.64 3.27 2.01
CA SER A 96 -14.77 4.42 1.82
C SER A 96 -15.31 5.58 2.64
N LYS A 97 -14.57 6.69 2.74
CA LYS A 97 -15.05 7.90 3.45
C LYS A 97 -16.40 8.39 2.92
N GLU A 98 -16.66 8.27 1.61
CA GLU A 98 -17.91 8.65 0.96
C GLU A 98 -19.10 7.76 1.36
N VAL A 99 -18.81 6.53 1.82
CA VAL A 99 -19.83 5.61 2.35
C VAL A 99 -20.02 5.80 3.86
N LEU A 100 -18.96 6.13 4.60
CA LEU A 100 -18.98 6.24 6.05
C LEU A 100 -19.47 7.60 6.56
N ALA A 101 -19.19 8.68 5.84
CA ALA A 101 -19.56 10.04 6.22
C ALA A 101 -20.73 10.56 5.37
N THR A 102 -21.49 11.47 5.96
CA THR A 102 -22.57 12.18 5.25
C THR A 102 -21.98 13.19 4.25
N LYS A 103 -22.79 13.58 3.25
CA LYS A 103 -22.36 14.60 2.28
C LYS A 103 -22.06 15.93 2.97
N GLU A 104 -22.86 16.27 3.99
CA GLU A 104 -22.73 17.49 4.78
C GLU A 104 -21.44 17.52 5.60
N GLU A 105 -21.00 16.37 6.13
CA GLU A 105 -19.71 16.25 6.82
C GLU A 105 -18.54 16.39 5.85
N LEU A 106 -18.62 15.77 4.67
CA LEU A 106 -17.56 15.81 3.67
C LEU A 106 -17.45 17.16 2.96
N GLU A 107 -18.55 17.88 2.78
CA GLU A 107 -18.57 19.19 2.10
C GLU A 107 -17.70 20.22 2.85
N LYS A 108 -17.57 20.10 4.18
CA LYS A 108 -16.67 20.93 5.00
C LYS A 108 -15.20 20.83 4.56
N PHE A 109 -14.81 19.72 3.92
CA PHE A 109 -13.45 19.43 3.49
C PHE A 109 -13.21 19.58 1.98
N LYS A 110 -14.22 19.95 1.19
CA LYS A 110 -14.18 19.95 -0.29
C LYS A 110 -12.99 20.70 -0.90
N ASN A 111 -12.59 21.82 -0.29
CA ASN A 111 -11.47 22.65 -0.76
C ASN A 111 -10.16 22.38 0.01
N HIS A 112 -10.15 21.38 0.89
CA HIS A 112 -9.05 21.08 1.80
C HIS A 112 -8.54 19.65 1.58
N ALA A 113 -7.88 19.42 0.43
CA ALA A 113 -7.39 18.08 0.06
C ALA A 113 -6.50 17.41 1.13
N SER A 114 -5.70 18.18 1.87
CA SER A 114 -4.89 17.68 2.98
C SER A 114 -5.73 17.21 4.18
N GLN A 115 -6.85 17.88 4.47
CA GLN A 115 -7.77 17.49 5.53
C GLN A 115 -8.59 16.26 5.13
N VAL A 116 -9.01 16.15 3.87
CA VAL A 116 -9.62 14.92 3.34
C VAL A 116 -8.66 13.74 3.47
N ALA A 117 -7.39 13.91 3.11
CA ALA A 117 -6.36 12.88 3.27
C ALA A 117 -6.09 12.52 4.74
N ALA A 118 -6.32 13.45 5.67
CA ALA A 118 -6.20 13.17 7.11
C ALA A 118 -7.28 12.19 7.60
N LEU A 119 -8.47 12.16 6.99
CA LEU A 119 -9.49 11.14 7.29
C LEU A 119 -8.98 9.74 6.94
N ASP A 120 -8.42 9.59 5.73
CA ASP A 120 -7.79 8.35 5.28
C ASP A 120 -6.61 7.97 6.18
N TYR A 121 -5.86 8.96 6.69
CA TYR A 121 -4.75 8.74 7.62
C TYR A 121 -5.21 8.13 8.94
N ILE A 122 -6.21 8.73 9.58
CA ILE A 122 -6.73 8.28 10.88
C ILE A 122 -7.25 6.84 10.75
N ILE A 123 -8.05 6.56 9.74
CA ILE A 123 -8.59 5.21 9.51
C ILE A 123 -7.46 4.20 9.23
N SER A 124 -6.44 4.61 8.47
CA SER A 124 -5.28 3.75 8.20
C SER A 124 -4.47 3.42 9.45
N VAL A 125 -4.29 4.38 10.36
CA VAL A 125 -3.63 4.17 11.66
C VAL A 125 -4.48 3.30 12.59
N GLU A 126 -5.80 3.50 12.59
CA GLU A 126 -6.71 2.79 13.49
C GLU A 126 -7.11 1.38 13.02
N SER A 127 -6.95 1.06 11.74
CA SER A 127 -7.25 -0.27 11.19
C SER A 127 -6.45 -1.41 11.83
N ASP A 128 -7.03 -2.62 11.86
CA ASP A 128 -6.33 -3.81 12.37
C ASP A 128 -5.10 -4.14 11.51
N VAL A 129 -5.24 -3.98 10.19
CA VAL A 129 -4.17 -4.24 9.21
C VAL A 129 -4.12 -3.12 8.20
N PHE A 130 -2.94 -2.53 8.02
CA PHE A 130 -2.69 -1.54 6.98
C PHE A 130 -1.92 -2.15 5.81
N ILE A 131 -2.38 -1.91 4.58
CA ILE A 131 -1.77 -2.44 3.36
C ILE A 131 -1.60 -1.32 2.33
N PRO A 132 -0.38 -0.82 2.13
CA PRO A 132 -0.12 0.19 1.11
C PRO A 132 0.05 -0.45 -0.27
N SER A 133 -0.63 0.08 -1.28
CA SER A 133 -0.44 -0.33 -2.69
C SER A 133 0.88 0.21 -3.29
N HIS A 134 1.45 1.24 -2.68
CA HIS A 134 2.67 1.91 -3.11
C HIS A 134 3.35 2.62 -1.92
N SER A 135 4.68 2.72 -1.94
CA SER A 135 5.50 3.41 -0.94
C SER A 135 5.54 4.94 -1.15
N GLY A 136 4.39 5.61 -1.03
CA GLY A 136 4.29 7.08 -1.04
C GLY A 136 4.49 7.71 0.35
N ASN A 137 4.59 9.05 0.42
CA ASN A 137 4.79 9.77 1.70
C ASN A 137 3.72 9.44 2.74
N MET A 138 2.46 9.36 2.30
CA MET A 138 1.32 8.97 3.15
C MET A 138 1.51 7.57 3.72
N ALA A 139 1.84 6.58 2.87
CA ALA A 139 2.11 5.22 3.32
C ALA A 139 3.23 5.21 4.35
N ARG A 140 4.35 5.86 4.07
CA ARG A 140 5.50 5.98 4.99
C ARG A 140 5.11 6.57 6.35
N ALA A 141 4.34 7.65 6.35
CA ALA A 141 3.87 8.29 7.58
C ALA A 141 2.92 7.40 8.40
N VAL A 142 2.04 6.65 7.74
CA VAL A 142 1.17 5.68 8.42
C VAL A 142 2.00 4.50 8.95
N GLU A 143 2.94 3.96 8.17
CA GLU A 143 3.79 2.86 8.60
C GLU A 143 4.59 3.22 9.84
N GLY A 144 5.22 4.40 9.86
CA GLY A 144 5.99 4.85 11.01
C GLY A 144 5.12 5.13 12.22
N HIS A 145 3.94 5.73 12.05
CA HIS A 145 3.00 5.95 13.16
C HIS A 145 2.49 4.63 13.74
N ARG A 146 2.13 3.65 12.90
CA ARG A 146 1.73 2.31 13.34
C ARG A 146 2.86 1.56 14.05
N ARG A 147 4.13 1.77 13.65
CA ARG A 147 5.31 1.25 14.37
C ARG A 147 5.45 1.91 15.74
N PHE A 148 5.26 3.23 15.82
CA PHE A 148 5.34 3.99 17.07
C PHE A 148 4.28 3.55 18.10
N LEU A 149 3.04 3.31 17.66
CA LEU A 149 1.91 2.89 18.50
C LEU A 149 1.92 1.40 18.86
N GLY A 150 3.07 0.85 19.24
CA GLY A 150 3.18 -0.55 19.67
C GLY A 150 3.08 -1.57 18.53
N HIS A 151 3.59 -1.21 17.35
CA HIS A 151 3.70 -2.12 16.18
C HIS A 151 2.38 -2.73 15.71
N ARG A 152 1.42 -1.88 15.32
CA ARG A 152 0.21 -2.33 14.64
C ARG A 152 0.56 -2.95 13.28
N LYS A 153 -0.16 -3.99 12.89
CA LYS A 153 0.18 -4.84 11.72
C LYS A 153 0.14 -4.03 10.42
N THR A 154 1.25 -4.01 9.69
CA THR A 154 1.35 -3.40 8.35
C THR A 154 1.86 -4.45 7.40
N LEU A 155 1.06 -4.84 6.41
CA LEU A 155 1.46 -5.83 5.42
C LEU A 155 1.93 -5.13 4.15
N THR A 156 3.24 -5.13 3.89
CA THR A 156 3.82 -4.48 2.71
C THR A 156 3.92 -5.47 1.55
N PRO A 157 3.14 -5.30 0.46
CA PRO A 157 3.14 -6.26 -0.64
C PRO A 157 4.50 -6.35 -1.35
N ASP A 158 4.96 -7.57 -1.61
CA ASP A 158 6.07 -7.82 -2.52
C ASP A 158 5.59 -7.74 -3.97
N ARG A 159 5.45 -6.50 -4.45
CA ARG A 159 4.81 -6.20 -5.75
C ARG A 159 5.46 -6.96 -6.90
N ARG A 160 6.79 -7.04 -6.94
CA ARG A 160 7.51 -7.78 -7.99
C ARG A 160 7.17 -9.27 -7.94
N GLY A 161 7.30 -9.91 -6.78
CA GLY A 161 6.96 -11.32 -6.65
C GLY A 161 5.48 -11.62 -6.90
N LEU A 162 4.58 -10.70 -6.53
CA LEU A 162 3.15 -10.80 -6.85
C LEU A 162 2.87 -10.68 -8.35
N VAL A 163 3.55 -9.77 -9.07
CA VAL A 163 3.44 -9.68 -10.54
C VAL A 163 3.82 -11.01 -11.18
N GLU A 164 4.95 -11.60 -10.76
CA GLU A 164 5.42 -12.89 -11.27
C GLU A 164 4.40 -14.00 -10.99
N LEU A 165 3.91 -14.12 -9.74
CA LEU A 165 2.92 -15.14 -9.36
C LEU A 165 1.58 -14.98 -10.09
N PHE A 166 1.08 -13.75 -10.23
CA PHE A 166 -0.18 -13.49 -10.92
C PHE A 166 -0.04 -13.68 -12.44
N GLY A 167 1.13 -13.42 -13.02
CA GLY A 167 1.41 -13.79 -14.41
C GLY A 167 1.33 -15.31 -14.65
N LEU A 168 1.73 -16.14 -13.67
CA LEU A 168 1.54 -17.60 -13.75
C LEU A 168 0.06 -18.02 -13.67
N LEU A 169 -0.76 -17.29 -12.91
CA LEU A 169 -2.22 -17.50 -12.90
C LEU A 169 -2.83 -17.20 -14.27
N GLU A 170 -2.44 -16.07 -14.88
CA GLU A 170 -2.93 -15.65 -16.20
C GLU A 170 -2.57 -16.65 -17.31
N LYS A 171 -1.39 -17.28 -17.21
CA LYS A 171 -0.95 -18.34 -18.13
C LYS A 171 -1.58 -19.72 -17.86
N GLY A 172 -2.29 -19.88 -16.74
CA GLY A 172 -2.86 -21.16 -16.30
C GLY A 172 -1.84 -22.14 -15.71
N GLU A 173 -0.60 -21.71 -15.46
CA GLU A 173 0.47 -22.53 -14.84
C GLU A 173 0.32 -22.63 -13.31
N LEU A 174 -0.44 -21.70 -12.73
CA LEU A 174 -0.82 -21.69 -11.32
C LEU A 174 -2.34 -21.46 -11.22
N THR A 175 -2.96 -21.93 -10.14
CA THR A 175 -4.36 -21.67 -9.83
C THR A 175 -4.52 -21.09 -8.43
N GLU A 176 -5.61 -20.34 -8.20
CA GLU A 176 -5.96 -19.90 -6.85
C GLU A 176 -6.19 -21.13 -5.95
N GLY A 177 -5.58 -21.14 -4.77
CA GLY A 177 -5.69 -22.26 -3.85
C GLY A 177 -4.59 -22.33 -2.79
N PRO A 178 -4.42 -23.49 -2.14
CA PRO A 178 -3.45 -23.67 -1.06
C PRO A 178 -2.00 -23.41 -1.50
N LYS A 179 -1.64 -23.78 -2.73
CA LYS A 179 -0.29 -23.57 -3.28
C LYS A 179 0.04 -22.08 -3.40
N LEU A 180 -0.84 -21.29 -4.04
CA LEU A 180 -0.70 -19.84 -4.12
C LEU A 180 -0.64 -19.21 -2.72
N SER A 181 -1.55 -19.62 -1.83
CA SER A 181 -1.62 -19.10 -0.46
C SER A 181 -0.33 -19.34 0.32
N SER A 182 0.26 -20.54 0.20
CA SER A 182 1.55 -20.87 0.80
C SER A 182 2.69 -20.02 0.25
N LEU A 183 2.77 -19.83 -1.07
CA LEU A 183 3.79 -19.00 -1.71
C LEU A 183 3.69 -17.53 -1.26
N VAL A 184 2.49 -16.96 -1.32
CA VAL A 184 2.22 -15.58 -0.91
C VAL A 184 2.51 -15.39 0.58
N THR A 185 2.06 -16.30 1.44
CA THR A 185 2.31 -16.23 2.88
C THR A 185 3.80 -16.31 3.20
N LYS A 186 4.55 -17.21 2.53
CA LYS A 186 6.01 -17.34 2.70
C LYS A 186 6.73 -16.06 2.27
N MET A 187 6.34 -15.48 1.13
CA MET A 187 6.92 -14.25 0.58
C MET A 187 6.70 -13.04 1.50
N HIS A 188 5.60 -13.01 2.25
CA HIS A 188 5.25 -11.88 3.13
C HIS A 188 5.50 -12.13 4.62
N LYS A 189 6.10 -13.28 5.00
CA LYS A 189 6.33 -13.65 6.41
C LYS A 189 7.00 -12.54 7.23
N TYR A 190 8.01 -11.88 6.66
CA TYR A 190 8.77 -10.80 7.33
C TYR A 190 8.40 -9.38 6.85
N ARG A 191 7.29 -9.24 6.09
CA ARG A 191 6.81 -7.95 5.54
C ARG A 191 5.59 -7.43 6.31
N GLN A 192 5.60 -7.58 7.64
CA GLN A 192 4.45 -7.34 8.53
C GLN A 192 4.62 -6.13 9.47
N GLY A 193 5.57 -5.23 9.16
CA GLY A 193 5.75 -3.98 9.90
C GLY A 193 6.49 -4.13 11.24
N ALA A 194 7.23 -5.24 11.44
CA ALA A 194 7.99 -5.50 12.64
C ALA A 194 9.02 -4.37 12.95
N PRO A 195 9.36 -4.15 14.23
CA PRO A 195 10.43 -3.23 14.60
C PRO A 195 11.72 -3.60 13.88
N ARG A 196 12.41 -2.58 13.36
CA ARG A 196 13.69 -2.73 12.67
C ARG A 196 14.51 -1.46 12.80
N LYS A 197 15.82 -1.59 12.64
CA LYS A 197 16.70 -0.43 12.51
C LYS A 197 16.30 0.41 11.30
N ARG A 198 16.49 1.72 11.44
CA ARG A 198 16.32 2.66 10.34
C ARG A 198 17.35 2.38 9.25
N TYR A 199 16.94 2.47 7.98
CA TYR A 199 17.89 2.35 6.88
C TYR A 199 18.77 3.60 6.80
N ALA A 200 20.07 3.36 6.84
CA ALA A 200 21.06 4.39 6.54
C ALA A 200 20.96 4.82 5.07
N SER A 201 21.53 5.98 4.76
CA SER A 201 21.68 6.48 3.40
C SER A 201 22.39 5.47 2.50
N LEU A 202 22.14 5.56 1.19
CA LEU A 202 22.78 4.68 0.21
C LEU A 202 24.32 4.76 0.31
N PRO A 203 25.04 3.62 0.21
CA PRO A 203 26.50 3.61 0.24
C PRO A 203 27.10 4.56 -0.81
N GLY A 204 28.10 5.36 -0.42
CA GLY A 204 28.75 6.33 -1.31
C GLY A 204 27.99 7.65 -1.50
N SER A 205 26.78 7.81 -0.94
CA SER A 205 26.06 9.08 -0.98
C SER A 205 26.69 10.13 -0.04
N LYS A 206 26.91 11.35 -0.54
CA LYS A 206 27.49 12.48 0.21
C LYS A 206 26.58 13.71 0.14
N GLY A 207 26.76 14.64 1.08
CA GLY A 207 26.05 15.92 1.11
C GLY A 207 24.52 15.76 1.10
N ARG A 208 23.82 16.56 0.28
CA ARG A 208 22.35 16.53 0.18
C ARG A 208 21.78 15.20 -0.33
N THR A 209 22.55 14.43 -1.10
CA THR A 209 22.12 13.11 -1.60
C THR A 209 22.01 12.10 -0.46
N ARG A 210 22.89 12.20 0.54
CA ARG A 210 22.82 11.40 1.77
C ARG A 210 21.45 11.57 2.45
N LEU A 211 21.08 12.82 2.72
CA LEU A 211 19.81 13.18 3.39
C LEU A 211 18.56 12.72 2.61
N ARG A 212 18.63 12.67 1.28
CA ARG A 212 17.51 12.22 0.43
C ARG A 212 17.31 10.71 0.39
N THR A 213 18.36 9.95 0.70
CA THR A 213 18.35 8.48 0.62
C THR A 213 18.28 7.83 1.99
N GLU A 214 18.51 8.61 3.04
CA GLU A 214 18.27 8.23 4.43
C GLU A 214 16.77 8.02 4.66
N GLU A 215 16.40 6.93 5.35
CA GLU A 215 15.02 6.74 5.77
C GLU A 215 14.62 7.83 6.76
N SER A 216 13.44 8.41 6.59
CA SER A 216 13.00 9.53 7.43
C SER A 216 12.59 9.06 8.83
N PHE A 217 12.77 9.92 9.83
CA PHE A 217 12.31 9.65 11.20
C PHE A 217 10.83 9.26 11.26
N TYR A 218 9.96 9.97 10.53
CA TYR A 218 8.52 9.68 10.54
C TYR A 218 8.14 8.36 9.85
N GLU A 219 9.02 7.77 9.03
CA GLU A 219 8.82 6.45 8.40
C GLU A 219 9.25 5.31 9.33
N ASN A 220 10.28 5.56 10.13
CA ASN A 220 10.72 4.65 11.17
C ASN A 220 11.17 5.43 12.42
N PRO A 221 10.24 5.75 13.33
CA PRO A 221 10.54 6.56 14.52
C PRO A 221 11.28 5.77 15.60
N PHE A 222 11.52 4.47 15.37
CA PHE A 222 12.25 3.62 16.29
C PHE A 222 13.66 4.20 16.52
N PRO A 223 14.07 4.43 17.78
CA PRO A 223 15.35 5.08 18.08
C PRO A 223 16.54 4.23 17.60
N GLU A 224 17.56 4.89 17.04
CA GLU A 224 18.80 4.24 16.57
C GLU A 224 19.63 3.67 17.74
N CYS A 225 19.47 4.27 18.92
CA CYS A 225 19.97 3.79 20.18
C CYS A 225 18.94 2.86 20.83
N ILE A 226 18.96 1.59 20.45
CA ILE A 226 18.41 0.56 21.33
C ILE A 226 19.21 0.65 22.62
N CYS A 227 18.54 0.96 23.73
CA CYS A 227 19.07 0.62 25.04
C CYS A 227 19.36 -0.87 25.01
N LEU A 228 20.65 -1.24 24.92
CA LEU A 228 21.15 -2.53 25.34
C LEU A 228 21.02 -2.63 26.86
N THR A 229 19.81 -2.43 27.39
CA THR A 229 19.50 -2.73 28.78
C THR A 229 19.16 -4.20 28.79
N GLY A 230 20.11 -4.96 29.32
CA GLY A 230 20.21 -6.41 29.19
C GLY A 230 19.12 -7.20 29.89
N LYS A 231 19.18 -8.51 29.66
CA LYS A 231 18.54 -9.61 30.38
C LYS A 231 17.10 -9.37 30.86
N HIS A 232 16.15 -10.06 30.25
CA HIS A 232 15.20 -10.93 30.96
C HIS A 232 14.77 -12.06 30.04
#